data_AF-K0F258-F1
#
_entry.id   AF-K0F258-F1
#
_cell.length_a   1.000
_cell.length_b   1.000
_cell.length_c   1.000
_cell.angle_alpha   90.00
_cell.angle_beta   90.00
_cell.angle_gamma   90.00
#
_symmetry.space_group_name_H-M   'P 1'
#
loop_
_entity.id
_entity.type
_entity.pdbx_description
1 polymer ?
#
loop_
_entity_poly.entity_id
_entity_poly.type
_entity_poly.pdbx_seq_one_letter_code
_entity_poly.pdbx_strand_id
1 'polypeptide(L)'
;MKSLKKSLSAIAFAGGLIATFGAGVLLSPSAGAQPADADAAITAHYDEKGGAATPLGEKVGAVYAFGPDGAAQDYRGGKIVYSPETGAKVMYGAILDKYLALGGASTDIGYPVNDESDAPVAGTARYSEFSAADGATIQWSPQNGAWLVRGPIRSAWSHLKATDGPLGSPTSDTTVADGVYTQTFSGQNGNPVQIRWSKADGFATVPPEIAGQLSGLDVSAPGAAPGSVVSGGNPEPATEAKSDSDSGSSSNAKWWALPIGLVIAAIAGALAAMVGRGGSGHTASGRGRGTPVAAGSAAAARPRGGSHVATPEEAHTRMGTTRNP
;
A
#
# COMPACT_ATOMS: atom_id res chain seq x y z
N MET A 1 31.48 -38.82 -23.20
CA MET A 1 30.69 -40.08 -23.27
C MET A 1 29.82 -40.19 -22.03
N LYS A 2 28.72 -40.97 -22.11
CA LYS A 2 27.63 -41.14 -21.12
C LYS A 2 26.67 -39.93 -20.98
N SER A 3 25.50 -40.11 -21.57
CA SER A 3 24.31 -39.26 -21.56
C SER A 3 23.35 -39.74 -20.46
N LEU A 4 22.56 -38.84 -19.86
CA LEU A 4 21.28 -39.19 -19.26
C LEU A 4 20.21 -38.15 -19.63
N LYS A 5 19.25 -38.54 -20.47
CA LYS A 5 17.98 -37.84 -20.73
C LYS A 5 16.85 -38.68 -20.13
N LYS A 6 15.92 -38.07 -19.40
CA LYS A 6 14.56 -38.58 -19.08
C LYS A 6 13.64 -37.35 -19.02
N SER A 7 12.87 -37.05 -20.06
CA SER A 7 11.56 -37.63 -20.43
C SER A 7 10.41 -37.02 -19.64
N LEU A 8 9.62 -36.16 -20.31
CA LEU A 8 8.29 -35.75 -19.86
C LEU A 8 7.28 -36.88 -20.10
N SER A 9 6.29 -36.99 -19.22
CA SER A 9 5.04 -37.72 -19.47
C SER A 9 3.87 -36.81 -19.12
N ALA A 10 3.07 -36.44 -20.12
CA ALA A 10 1.77 -35.81 -19.88
C ALA A 10 0.71 -36.91 -19.66
N ILE A 11 -0.12 -36.75 -18.64
CA ILE A 11 -1.28 -37.63 -18.39
C ILE A 11 -2.53 -36.79 -18.59
N ALA A 12 -3.30 -37.14 -19.63
CA ALA A 12 -4.69 -36.74 -19.76
C ALA A 12 -5.56 -37.90 -19.27
N PHE A 13 -6.47 -37.64 -18.35
CA PHE A 13 -7.52 -38.58 -17.97
C PHE A 13 -8.88 -37.89 -18.10
N ALA A 14 -9.77 -38.52 -18.87
CA ALA A 14 -11.16 -38.12 -19.01
C ALA A 14 -12.05 -39.18 -18.34
N GLY A 15 -13.13 -38.72 -17.69
CA GLY A 15 -14.19 -39.59 -17.18
C GLY A 15 -14.41 -39.51 -15.67
N GLY A 16 -15.68 -39.58 -15.26
CA GLY A 16 -16.09 -39.73 -13.86
C GLY A 16 -16.91 -38.58 -13.29
N LEU A 17 -18.18 -38.48 -13.67
CA LEU A 17 -19.16 -37.72 -12.90
C LEU A 17 -19.57 -38.55 -11.68
N ILE A 18 -19.23 -38.06 -10.48
CA ILE A 18 -19.81 -38.55 -9.22
C ILE A 18 -20.30 -37.32 -8.46
N ALA A 19 -21.61 -37.25 -8.25
CA ALA A 19 -22.23 -36.22 -7.42
C ALA A 19 -22.21 -36.67 -5.96
N THR A 20 -21.34 -36.05 -5.15
CA THR A 20 -21.39 -36.16 -3.69
C THR A 20 -21.99 -34.90 -3.10
N PHE A 21 -23.22 -35.00 -2.59
CA PHE A 21 -23.79 -34.02 -1.66
C PHE A 21 -23.04 -34.13 -0.31
N GLY A 22 -21.86 -33.50 -0.24
CA GLY A 22 -21.18 -33.25 1.02
C GLY A 22 -21.96 -32.22 1.83
N ALA A 23 -22.23 -32.51 3.09
CA ALA A 23 -22.92 -31.58 3.98
C ALA A 23 -22.18 -30.24 4.01
N GLY A 24 -22.90 -29.16 3.69
CA GLY A 24 -22.38 -27.81 3.80
C GLY A 24 -22.09 -27.49 5.26
N VAL A 25 -20.83 -27.58 5.66
CA VAL A 25 -20.35 -26.90 6.86
C VAL A 25 -20.47 -25.41 6.54
N LEU A 26 -21.56 -24.81 6.99
CA LEU A 26 -21.65 -23.37 7.12
C LEU A 26 -20.63 -22.98 8.19
N LEU A 27 -19.39 -22.75 7.74
CA LEU A 27 -18.42 -21.95 8.46
C LEU A 27 -18.99 -20.54 8.50
N SER A 28 -19.88 -20.30 9.47
CA SER A 28 -20.18 -18.95 9.92
C SER A 28 -18.83 -18.28 10.15
N PRO A 29 -18.53 -17.15 9.49
CA PRO A 29 -17.35 -16.39 9.88
C PRO A 29 -17.51 -16.11 11.36
N SER A 30 -16.51 -16.48 12.16
CA SER A 30 -16.43 -16.06 13.54
C SER A 30 -16.25 -14.55 13.52
N ALA A 31 -17.37 -13.83 13.48
CA ALA A 31 -17.40 -12.41 13.78
C ALA A 31 -16.87 -12.29 15.20
N GLY A 32 -15.60 -11.88 15.32
CA GLY A 32 -15.04 -11.52 16.60
C GLY A 32 -15.99 -10.53 17.25
N ALA A 33 -16.32 -10.74 18.52
CA ALA A 33 -17.11 -9.76 19.23
C ALA A 33 -16.28 -8.48 19.34
N GLN A 34 -16.76 -7.38 18.77
CA GLN A 34 -16.12 -6.08 18.99
C GLN A 34 -16.13 -5.75 20.49
N PRO A 35 -15.15 -5.00 21.01
CA PRO A 35 -15.21 -4.46 22.37
C PRO A 35 -16.52 -3.70 22.61
N ALA A 36 -17.16 -3.92 23.75
CA ALA A 36 -18.50 -3.38 24.04
C ALA A 36 -18.55 -1.84 24.14
N ASP A 37 -17.40 -1.21 24.34
CA ASP A 37 -17.16 0.22 24.41
C ASP A 37 -16.74 0.86 23.08
N ALA A 38 -16.45 0.05 22.04
CA ALA A 38 -15.89 0.51 20.78
C ALA A 38 -16.74 1.58 20.08
N ASP A 39 -18.06 1.39 19.98
CA ASP A 39 -18.95 2.35 19.33
C ASP A 39 -18.97 3.71 20.05
N ALA A 40 -19.01 3.68 21.38
CA ALA A 40 -18.97 4.89 22.20
C ALA A 40 -17.62 5.61 22.08
N ALA A 41 -16.50 4.87 22.13
CA ALA A 41 -15.16 5.44 21.99
C ALA A 41 -14.91 6.02 20.58
N ILE A 42 -15.33 5.31 19.53
CA ILE A 42 -15.23 5.76 18.14
C ILE A 42 -16.10 7.00 17.91
N THR A 43 -17.33 7.01 18.42
CA THR A 43 -18.25 8.15 18.26
C THR A 43 -17.77 9.37 19.04
N ALA A 44 -17.30 9.20 20.28
CA ALA A 44 -16.72 10.29 21.06
C ALA A 44 -15.50 10.92 20.36
N HIS A 45 -14.59 10.10 19.81
CA HIS A 45 -13.42 10.57 19.08
C HIS A 45 -13.78 11.26 17.75
N TYR A 46 -14.79 10.73 17.04
CA TYR A 46 -15.34 11.37 15.84
C TYR A 46 -15.89 12.76 16.15
N ASP A 47 -16.69 12.89 17.20
CA ASP A 47 -17.29 14.16 17.62
C ASP A 47 -16.22 15.14 18.12
N GLU A 48 -15.19 14.67 18.86
CA GLU A 48 -14.03 15.48 19.29
C GLU A 48 -13.30 16.12 18.10
N LYS A 49 -13.10 15.38 16.99
CA LYS A 49 -12.46 15.94 15.79
C LYS A 49 -13.35 16.93 15.03
N GLY A 50 -14.65 17.01 15.33
CA GLY A 50 -15.62 17.86 14.64
C GLY A 50 -16.55 17.09 13.68
N GLY A 51 -16.57 15.76 13.75
CA GLY A 51 -17.51 14.91 13.03
C GLY A 51 -17.50 15.10 11.50
N ALA A 52 -18.70 15.22 10.92
CA ALA A 52 -18.89 15.28 9.46
C ALA A 52 -18.33 16.54 8.80
N ALA A 53 -17.97 17.57 9.58
CA ALA A 53 -17.31 18.79 9.07
C ALA A 53 -15.81 18.59 8.79
N THR A 54 -15.24 17.45 9.18
CA THR A 54 -13.84 17.10 8.92
C THR A 54 -13.66 16.42 7.56
N PRO A 55 -12.42 16.29 7.04
CA PRO A 55 -12.13 15.48 5.86
C PRO A 55 -12.56 14.01 5.95
N LEU A 56 -12.83 13.49 7.15
CA LEU A 56 -13.34 12.14 7.37
C LEU A 56 -14.76 11.96 6.81
N GLY A 57 -15.60 13.00 6.92
CA GLY A 57 -16.97 13.02 6.43
C GLY A 57 -17.90 12.01 7.11
N GLU A 58 -19.01 11.67 6.45
CA GLU A 58 -20.07 10.81 6.99
C GLU A 58 -19.62 9.36 7.29
N LYS A 59 -20.24 8.74 8.31
CA LYS A 59 -20.13 7.31 8.63
C LYS A 59 -20.58 6.44 7.44
N VAL A 60 -19.89 5.33 7.22
CA VAL A 60 -20.19 4.31 6.20
C VAL A 60 -20.32 2.94 6.88
N GLY A 61 -21.55 2.42 6.94
CA GLY A 61 -21.83 1.19 7.69
C GLY A 61 -21.80 1.40 9.21
N ALA A 62 -21.81 0.29 9.96
CA ALA A 62 -21.73 0.29 11.42
C ALA A 62 -20.33 -0.14 11.88
N VAL A 63 -20.04 0.08 13.17
CA VAL A 63 -18.80 -0.39 13.81
C VAL A 63 -18.72 -1.91 13.71
N TYR A 64 -17.55 -2.42 13.32
CA TYR A 64 -17.29 -3.84 13.11
C TYR A 64 -15.95 -4.24 13.73
N ALA A 65 -15.79 -5.53 14.06
CA ALA A 65 -14.55 -6.03 14.67
C ALA A 65 -13.37 -5.96 13.68
N PHE A 66 -12.22 -5.50 14.16
CA PHE A 66 -11.04 -5.23 13.35
C PHE A 66 -9.78 -5.56 14.17
N GLY A 67 -9.04 -6.58 13.77
CA GLY A 67 -8.01 -7.20 14.63
C GLY A 67 -8.61 -8.15 15.67
N PRO A 68 -7.77 -8.70 16.58
CA PRO A 68 -8.20 -9.68 17.58
C PRO A 68 -9.10 -9.11 18.70
N ASP A 69 -8.80 -7.89 19.16
CA ASP A 69 -9.36 -7.27 20.38
C ASP A 69 -9.90 -5.85 20.12
N GLY A 70 -10.22 -5.53 18.87
CA GLY A 70 -10.46 -4.16 18.42
C GLY A 70 -11.61 -4.04 17.44
N ALA A 71 -11.85 -2.81 17.01
CA ALA A 71 -12.95 -2.45 16.13
C ALA A 71 -12.56 -1.32 15.18
N ALA A 72 -13.36 -1.14 14.13
CA ALA A 72 -13.24 -0.01 13.24
C ALA A 72 -14.61 0.48 12.77
N GLN A 73 -14.64 1.75 12.37
CA GLN A 73 -15.75 2.38 11.66
C GLN A 73 -15.20 3.00 10.38
N ASP A 74 -15.83 2.67 9.26
CA ASP A 74 -15.56 3.33 7.98
C ASP A 74 -16.28 4.68 7.89
N TYR A 75 -15.63 5.62 7.23
CA TYR A 75 -16.15 6.93 6.89
C TYR A 75 -15.78 7.26 5.44
N ARG A 76 -16.42 8.26 4.84
CA ARG A 76 -16.21 8.58 3.42
C ARG A 76 -14.78 8.96 3.04
N GLY A 77 -14.02 9.57 3.96
CA GLY A 77 -12.64 10.03 3.73
C GLY A 77 -11.57 9.25 4.49
N GLY A 78 -11.93 8.22 5.26
CA GLY A 78 -10.98 7.52 6.11
C GLY A 78 -11.64 6.51 7.07
N LYS A 79 -10.91 6.13 8.11
CA LYS A 79 -11.34 5.12 9.09
C LYS A 79 -10.95 5.56 10.49
N ILE A 80 -11.81 5.30 11.47
CA ILE A 80 -11.43 5.31 12.89
C ILE A 80 -11.23 3.86 13.32
N VAL A 81 -10.08 3.57 13.90
CA VAL A 81 -9.72 2.26 14.46
C VAL A 81 -9.62 2.38 15.97
N TYR A 82 -10.12 1.38 16.69
CA TYR A 82 -10.18 1.30 18.14
C TYR A 82 -9.53 0.02 18.66
N SER A 83 -8.77 0.14 19.74
CA SER A 83 -8.52 -0.96 20.68
C SER A 83 -8.61 -0.43 22.13
N PRO A 84 -8.87 -1.28 23.13
CA PRO A 84 -8.84 -0.89 24.53
C PRO A 84 -7.49 -0.31 25.00
N GLU A 85 -6.38 -0.75 24.40
CA GLU A 85 -5.03 -0.29 24.76
C GLU A 85 -4.68 1.07 24.14
N THR A 86 -5.08 1.30 22.89
CA THR A 86 -4.71 2.51 22.13
C THR A 86 -5.80 3.59 22.12
N GLY A 87 -7.03 3.24 22.49
CA GLY A 87 -8.22 4.05 22.24
C GLY A 87 -8.52 4.21 20.74
N ALA A 88 -9.48 5.07 20.42
CA ALA A 88 -9.85 5.39 19.03
C ALA A 88 -8.79 6.31 18.39
N LYS A 89 -8.44 6.06 17.13
CA LYS A 89 -7.52 6.88 16.31
C LYS A 89 -7.97 6.96 14.86
N VAL A 90 -7.81 8.13 14.24
CA VAL A 90 -8.23 8.41 12.86
C VAL A 90 -7.07 8.22 11.87
N MET A 91 -7.36 7.60 10.73
CA MET A 91 -6.43 7.40 9.62
C MET A 91 -7.10 7.73 8.27
N TYR A 92 -6.32 8.20 7.31
CA TYR A 92 -6.77 8.69 6.02
C TYR A 92 -5.91 8.15 4.86
N GLY A 93 -6.48 8.21 3.64
CA GLY A 93 -5.77 8.07 2.36
C GLY A 93 -4.66 7.02 2.32
N ALA A 94 -3.48 7.41 1.82
CA ALA A 94 -2.38 6.49 1.53
C ALA A 94 -1.81 5.76 2.77
N ILE A 95 -1.89 6.34 3.97
CA ILE A 95 -1.43 5.69 5.21
C ILE A 95 -2.43 4.62 5.63
N LEU A 96 -3.73 4.91 5.54
CA LEU A 96 -4.79 3.92 5.75
C LEU A 96 -4.73 2.80 4.70
N ASP A 97 -4.61 3.14 3.42
CA ASP A 97 -4.49 2.16 2.33
C ASP A 97 -3.29 1.23 2.56
N LYS A 98 -2.15 1.78 2.98
CA LYS A 98 -0.95 1.01 3.30
C LYS A 98 -1.16 0.09 4.50
N TYR A 99 -1.77 0.59 5.57
CA TYR A 99 -2.08 -0.18 6.76
C TYR A 99 -3.01 -1.37 6.44
N LEU A 100 -4.05 -1.14 5.64
CA LEU A 100 -4.96 -2.19 5.18
C LEU A 100 -4.28 -3.19 4.23
N ALA A 101 -3.42 -2.73 3.32
CA ALA A 101 -2.64 -3.59 2.44
C ALA A 101 -1.63 -4.49 3.18
N LEU A 102 -1.15 -4.06 4.35
CA LEU A 102 -0.33 -4.87 5.26
C LEU A 102 -1.16 -5.88 6.09
N GLY A 103 -2.50 -5.81 6.05
CA GLY A 103 -3.42 -6.65 6.82
C GLY A 103 -3.99 -6.01 8.08
N GLY A 104 -3.68 -4.73 8.34
CA GLY A 104 -4.20 -3.96 9.47
C GLY A 104 -3.86 -4.55 10.83
N ALA A 105 -4.77 -4.37 11.80
CA ALA A 105 -4.63 -4.84 13.18
C ALA A 105 -4.57 -6.37 13.35
N SER A 106 -4.84 -7.14 12.28
CA SER A 106 -4.68 -8.60 12.28
C SER A 106 -3.24 -9.06 12.07
N THR A 107 -2.27 -8.14 12.04
CA THR A 107 -0.84 -8.43 11.86
C THR A 107 0.01 -7.81 12.96
N ASP A 108 1.25 -8.28 13.08
CA ASP A 108 2.23 -7.90 14.10
C ASP A 108 2.57 -6.39 14.16
N ILE A 109 2.04 -5.56 13.25
CA ILE A 109 2.15 -4.09 13.34
C ILE A 109 1.17 -3.50 14.37
N GLY A 110 0.06 -4.17 14.67
CA GLY A 110 -0.90 -3.77 15.71
C GLY A 110 -1.86 -2.64 15.33
N TYR A 111 -2.35 -1.94 16.36
CA TYR A 111 -3.31 -0.83 16.24
C TYR A 111 -2.61 0.53 16.16
N PRO A 112 -3.19 1.55 15.52
CA PRO A 112 -2.66 2.90 15.55
C PRO A 112 -2.65 3.46 16.98
N VAL A 113 -1.53 4.09 17.39
CA VAL A 113 -1.37 4.71 18.72
C VAL A 113 -1.56 6.24 18.69
N ASN A 114 -1.47 6.87 17.52
CA ASN A 114 -1.75 8.28 17.30
C ASN A 114 -2.74 8.49 16.15
N ASP A 115 -3.41 9.66 16.14
CA ASP A 115 -4.13 10.12 14.97
C ASP A 115 -3.12 10.44 13.87
N GLU A 116 -3.46 10.15 12.61
CA GLU A 116 -2.59 10.49 11.48
C GLU A 116 -2.28 11.99 11.48
N SER A 117 -1.00 12.30 11.70
CA SER A 117 -0.51 13.65 11.95
C SER A 117 0.50 14.06 10.89
N ASP A 118 0.69 15.37 10.72
CA ASP A 118 1.82 15.89 9.95
C ASP A 118 3.13 15.44 10.60
N ALA A 119 4.11 15.04 9.79
CA ALA A 119 5.41 14.64 10.31
C ALA A 119 6.09 15.83 11.01
N PRO A 120 6.58 15.68 12.25
CA PRO A 120 7.17 16.77 13.05
C PRO A 120 8.52 17.33 12.53
N VAL A 121 8.93 17.01 11.30
CA VAL A 121 10.17 17.43 10.65
C VAL A 121 9.91 17.73 9.16
N ALA A 122 10.68 18.64 8.58
CA ALA A 122 10.18 19.65 7.65
C ALA A 122 9.69 19.13 6.29
N GLY A 123 8.37 18.96 6.15
CA GLY A 123 7.75 18.77 4.84
C GLY A 123 6.28 18.38 4.90
N THR A 124 5.69 18.23 3.72
CA THR A 124 4.33 17.72 3.49
C THR A 124 4.19 16.21 3.77
N ALA A 125 5.02 15.65 4.65
CA ALA A 125 4.97 14.24 5.03
C ALA A 125 3.96 14.04 6.16
N ARG A 126 3.35 12.86 6.22
CA ARG A 126 2.41 12.46 7.28
C ARG A 126 2.82 11.14 7.87
N TYR A 127 2.39 10.83 9.09
CA TYR A 127 2.71 9.56 9.73
C TYR A 127 1.62 9.08 10.69
N SER A 128 1.56 7.76 10.82
CA SER A 128 0.89 7.06 11.93
C SER A 128 1.85 6.06 12.55
N GLU A 129 1.78 5.93 13.87
CA GLU A 129 2.51 4.98 14.68
C GLU A 129 1.58 3.84 15.11
N PHE A 130 2.14 2.66 15.33
CA PHE A 130 1.38 1.45 15.65
C PHE A 130 1.97 0.65 16.81
N SER A 131 1.10 -0.10 17.50
CA SER A 131 1.37 -0.81 18.76
C SER A 131 2.26 -2.06 18.65
N ALA A 132 3.01 -2.22 17.55
CA ALA A 132 3.98 -3.29 17.38
C ALA A 132 4.96 -3.34 18.56
N ALA A 133 5.24 -4.53 19.09
CA ALA A 133 6.10 -4.71 20.27
C ALA A 133 7.56 -4.23 20.07
N ASP A 134 8.02 -4.17 18.82
CA ASP A 134 9.32 -3.61 18.38
C ASP A 134 9.21 -2.17 17.83
N GLY A 135 8.00 -1.63 17.77
CA GLY A 135 7.67 -0.30 17.26
C GLY A 135 7.51 -0.25 15.74
N ALA A 136 6.40 0.32 15.28
CA ALA A 136 6.11 0.49 13.86
C ALA A 136 5.58 1.90 13.56
N THR A 137 5.97 2.46 12.43
CA THR A 137 5.47 3.73 11.89
C THR A 137 5.22 3.54 10.40
N ILE A 138 4.09 3.99 9.87
CA ILE A 138 3.90 4.19 8.44
C ILE A 138 4.09 5.68 8.18
N GLN A 139 5.09 6.03 7.37
CA GLN A 139 5.30 7.40 6.89
C GLN A 139 4.85 7.49 5.45
N TRP A 140 4.16 8.58 5.12
CA TRP A 140 3.85 8.99 3.75
C TRP A 140 4.60 10.28 3.39
N SER A 141 5.11 10.35 2.17
CA SER A 141 5.58 11.59 1.54
C SER A 141 5.10 11.66 0.08
N PRO A 142 4.83 12.86 -0.48
CA PRO A 142 4.27 12.98 -1.84
C PRO A 142 5.14 12.37 -2.94
N GLN A 143 6.46 12.35 -2.73
CA GLN A 143 7.43 11.85 -3.72
C GLN A 143 7.56 10.33 -3.70
N ASN A 144 7.31 9.67 -2.56
CA ASN A 144 7.63 8.26 -2.35
C ASN A 144 6.40 7.38 -2.08
N GLY A 145 5.27 7.95 -1.67
CA GLY A 145 4.12 7.19 -1.17
C GLY A 145 4.26 6.79 0.29
N ALA A 146 3.51 5.76 0.73
CA ALA A 146 3.41 5.32 2.13
C ALA A 146 4.15 3.99 2.37
N TRP A 147 5.02 3.97 3.38
CA TRP A 147 5.92 2.84 3.68
C TRP A 147 6.04 2.57 5.18
N LEU A 148 6.11 1.28 5.55
CA LEU A 148 6.33 0.82 6.91
C LEU A 148 7.81 0.95 7.29
N VAL A 149 8.09 1.63 8.40
CA VAL A 149 9.38 1.64 9.11
C VAL A 149 9.19 0.96 10.45
N ARG A 150 9.95 -0.12 10.73
CA ARG A 150 9.72 -1.00 11.88
C ARG A 150 11.01 -1.36 12.64
N GLY A 151 10.87 -1.63 13.94
CA GLY A 151 11.90 -2.27 14.75
C GLY A 151 13.17 -1.44 14.90
N PRO A 152 14.35 -2.08 14.96
CA PRO A 152 15.64 -1.38 15.04
C PRO A 152 15.87 -0.35 13.94
N ILE A 153 15.34 -0.56 12.73
CA ILE A 153 15.42 0.43 11.64
C ILE A 153 14.60 1.68 11.95
N ARG A 154 13.41 1.54 12.56
CA ARG A 154 12.63 2.69 13.07
C ARG A 154 13.42 3.46 14.13
N SER A 155 14.02 2.76 15.10
CA SER A 155 14.85 3.39 16.13
C SER A 155 16.05 4.16 15.54
N ALA A 156 16.75 3.58 14.55
CA ALA A 156 17.83 4.25 13.82
C ALA A 156 17.34 5.47 13.03
N TRP A 157 16.20 5.35 12.34
CA TRP A 157 15.63 6.44 11.56
C TRP A 157 15.20 7.60 12.46
N SER A 158 14.49 7.35 13.57
CA SER A 158 14.18 8.37 14.59
C SER A 158 15.45 9.04 15.14
N HIS A 159 16.47 8.25 15.50
CA HIS A 159 17.74 8.77 16.04
C HIS A 159 18.44 9.71 15.05
N LEU A 160 18.46 9.34 13.76
CA LEU A 160 19.07 10.10 12.68
C LEU A 160 18.23 11.29 12.18
N LYS A 161 17.21 11.75 12.92
CA LYS A 161 16.29 12.86 12.56
C LYS A 161 15.28 12.54 11.44
N ALA A 162 14.95 11.26 11.27
CA ALA A 162 13.92 10.77 10.36
C ALA A 162 14.07 11.33 8.93
N THR A 163 13.02 11.94 8.37
CA THR A 163 13.00 12.49 7.02
C THR A 163 14.07 13.56 6.76
N ASP A 164 14.40 14.36 7.77
CA ASP A 164 15.41 15.43 7.68
C ASP A 164 16.84 14.88 7.86
N GLY A 165 16.95 13.59 8.17
CA GLY A 165 18.19 12.86 8.37
C GLY A 165 18.93 12.47 7.09
N PRO A 166 20.16 11.92 7.22
CA PRO A 166 20.92 11.38 6.09
C PRO A 166 20.21 10.22 5.39
N LEU A 167 19.28 9.53 6.06
CA LEU A 167 18.44 8.49 5.44
C LEU A 167 17.36 9.07 4.53
N GLY A 168 16.75 10.22 4.85
CA GLY A 168 15.61 10.75 4.10
C GLY A 168 14.30 10.00 4.37
N SER A 169 13.36 10.03 3.42
CA SER A 169 12.09 9.30 3.51
C SER A 169 12.24 7.82 3.14
N PRO A 170 11.48 6.90 3.74
CA PRO A 170 11.43 5.50 3.30
C PRO A 170 10.91 5.41 1.86
N THR A 171 11.41 4.41 1.12
CA THR A 171 11.05 4.10 -0.27
C THR A 171 10.69 2.63 -0.48
N SER A 172 10.78 1.83 0.58
CA SER A 172 10.33 0.45 0.67
C SER A 172 9.80 0.20 2.08
N ASP A 173 9.07 -0.88 2.30
CA ASP A 173 8.80 -1.36 3.66
C ASP A 173 10.08 -1.89 4.32
N THR A 174 10.08 -1.93 5.65
CA THR A 174 10.98 -2.79 6.41
C THR A 174 10.63 -4.26 6.16
N THR A 175 11.54 -5.01 5.56
CA THR A 175 11.44 -6.47 5.46
C THR A 175 12.25 -7.15 6.56
N VAL A 176 11.73 -8.24 7.12
CA VAL A 176 12.45 -9.06 8.12
C VAL A 176 12.62 -10.48 7.59
N ALA A 177 13.86 -10.95 7.50
CA ALA A 177 14.21 -12.32 7.11
C ALA A 177 15.33 -12.84 8.01
N ASP A 178 15.15 -14.02 8.61
CA ASP A 178 16.12 -14.66 9.52
C ASP A 178 16.66 -13.74 10.65
N GLY A 179 15.80 -12.84 11.15
CA GLY A 179 16.16 -11.84 12.17
C GLY A 179 16.94 -10.62 11.65
N VAL A 180 17.16 -10.53 10.35
CA VAL A 180 17.75 -9.38 9.66
C VAL A 180 16.64 -8.45 9.17
N TYR A 181 16.64 -7.22 9.67
CA TYR A 181 15.77 -6.13 9.21
C TYR A 181 16.47 -5.44 8.04
N THR A 182 15.76 -5.08 6.97
CA THR A 182 16.32 -4.36 5.81
C THR A 182 15.30 -3.37 5.25
N GLN A 183 15.74 -2.19 4.83
CA GLN A 183 14.90 -1.16 4.21
C GLN A 183 15.71 -0.20 3.32
N THR A 184 15.06 0.40 2.32
CA THR A 184 15.63 1.46 1.48
C THR A 184 14.95 2.80 1.74
N PHE A 185 15.74 3.87 1.78
CA PHE A 185 15.31 5.26 1.94
C PHE A 185 15.85 6.12 0.78
N SER A 186 15.26 7.29 0.56
CA SER A 186 15.61 8.22 -0.53
C SER A 186 17.04 8.75 -0.45
N GLY A 187 17.62 8.77 0.74
CA GLY A 187 18.86 9.45 1.07
C GLY A 187 18.80 10.95 0.81
N GLN A 188 19.98 11.54 0.70
CA GLN A 188 20.21 12.95 0.40
C GLN A 188 20.71 13.13 -1.03
N ASN A 189 20.31 14.23 -1.67
CA ASN A 189 20.66 14.57 -3.06
C ASN A 189 20.31 13.48 -4.11
N GLY A 190 19.30 12.66 -3.84
CA GLY A 190 18.84 11.60 -4.74
C GLY A 190 19.71 10.33 -4.77
N ASN A 191 20.59 10.15 -3.79
CA ASN A 191 21.38 8.91 -3.62
C ASN A 191 20.68 8.00 -2.60
N PRO A 192 20.03 6.90 -3.01
CA PRO A 192 19.28 6.06 -2.08
C PRO A 192 20.17 5.43 -1.02
N VAL A 193 19.67 5.35 0.21
CA VAL A 193 20.37 4.69 1.32
C VAL A 193 19.68 3.38 1.64
N GLN A 194 20.43 2.28 1.61
CA GLN A 194 19.98 1.02 2.20
C GLN A 194 20.50 0.91 3.63
N ILE A 195 19.65 0.45 4.54
CA ILE A 195 20.02 0.12 5.92
C ILE A 195 19.58 -1.30 6.23
N ARG A 196 20.49 -2.06 6.85
CA ARG A 196 20.20 -3.37 7.43
C ARG A 196 20.58 -3.39 8.90
N TRP A 197 19.89 -4.21 9.67
CA TRP A 197 20.25 -4.50 11.06
C TRP A 197 20.09 -5.99 11.34
N SER A 198 21.03 -6.57 12.09
CA SER A 198 20.87 -7.88 12.72
C SER A 198 21.37 -7.83 14.16
N LYS A 199 20.88 -8.72 15.03
CA LYS A 199 21.37 -8.82 16.41
C LYS A 199 22.85 -9.22 16.50
N ALA A 200 23.38 -9.85 15.46
CA ALA A 200 24.77 -10.31 15.41
C ALA A 200 25.74 -9.25 14.85
N ASP A 201 25.32 -8.51 13.82
CA ASP A 201 26.18 -7.55 13.11
C ASP A 201 25.98 -6.09 13.57
N GLY A 202 24.85 -5.78 14.22
CA GLY A 202 24.40 -4.41 14.44
C GLY A 202 23.91 -3.76 13.14
N PHE A 203 24.08 -2.43 13.05
CA PHE A 203 23.70 -1.66 11.86
C PHE A 203 24.77 -1.69 10.77
N ALA A 204 24.34 -1.84 9.53
CA ALA A 204 25.15 -1.55 8.35
C ALA A 204 24.34 -0.77 7.32
N THR A 205 24.97 0.23 6.70
CA THR A 205 24.34 1.06 5.66
C THR A 205 25.10 0.97 4.34
N VAL A 206 24.41 1.28 3.26
CA VAL A 206 25.00 1.59 1.95
C VAL A 206 24.46 2.99 1.59
N PRO A 207 25.30 4.04 1.62
CA PRO A 207 26.74 4.03 1.85
C PRO A 207 27.11 3.90 3.35
N PRO A 208 28.30 3.34 3.69
CA PRO A 208 28.61 2.86 5.04
C PRO A 208 28.88 3.93 6.10
N GLU A 209 29.17 5.17 5.71
CA GLU A 209 29.46 6.29 6.62
C GLU A 209 28.31 6.61 7.58
N ILE A 210 27.06 6.35 7.19
CA ILE A 210 25.88 6.58 8.03
C ILE A 210 25.82 5.59 9.22
N ALA A 211 26.30 4.35 9.04
CA ALA A 211 26.31 3.36 10.13
C ALA A 211 27.19 3.79 11.31
N GLY A 212 28.25 4.58 11.06
CA GLY A 212 29.07 5.15 12.13
C GLY A 212 28.28 6.00 13.12
N GLN A 213 27.23 6.70 12.64
CA GLN A 213 26.33 7.53 13.46
C GLN A 213 25.33 6.71 14.30
N LEU A 214 25.23 5.40 14.07
CA LEU A 214 24.37 4.47 14.81
C LEU A 214 25.13 3.64 15.85
N SER A 215 26.43 3.91 16.02
CA SER A 215 27.30 3.23 16.98
C SER A 215 26.81 3.45 18.41
N GLY A 216 26.44 2.35 19.10
CA GLY A 216 25.95 2.41 20.48
C GLY A 216 24.47 2.78 20.65
N LEU A 217 23.69 2.87 19.56
CA LEU A 217 22.24 3.02 19.65
C LEU A 217 21.62 1.74 20.24
N ASP A 218 20.98 1.87 21.41
CA ASP A 218 20.17 0.79 21.97
C ASP A 218 18.85 0.64 21.19
N VAL A 219 18.51 -0.60 20.87
CA VAL A 219 17.33 -1.02 20.10
C VAL A 219 16.57 -2.15 20.81
N SER A 220 16.85 -2.36 22.10
CA SER A 220 16.21 -3.38 22.93
C SER A 220 14.75 -3.07 23.26
N ALA A 221 14.33 -1.82 23.07
CA ALA A 221 12.95 -1.34 23.16
C ALA A 221 12.60 -0.50 21.91
N PRO A 222 11.31 -0.31 21.60
CA PRO A 222 10.86 0.63 20.58
C PRO A 222 11.44 2.03 20.86
N GLY A 223 12.21 2.57 19.91
CA GLY A 223 12.71 3.94 20.01
C GLY A 223 11.56 4.96 20.05
N ALA A 224 11.87 6.18 20.50
CA ALA A 224 10.91 7.28 20.48
C ALA A 224 10.35 7.52 19.06
N ALA A 225 9.13 8.05 18.99
CA ALA A 225 8.49 8.38 17.72
C ALA A 225 9.39 9.28 16.86
N PRO A 226 9.35 9.18 15.53
CA PRO A 226 9.96 10.16 14.65
C PRO A 226 9.50 11.57 15.02
N GLY A 227 10.43 12.36 15.57
CA GLY A 227 10.20 13.72 16.07
C GLY A 227 9.27 13.86 17.28
N SER A 228 9.13 12.82 18.13
CA SER A 228 8.95 13.09 19.55
C SER A 228 10.10 14.00 20.00
N VAL A 229 9.80 15.23 20.43
CA VAL A 229 10.78 16.04 21.15
C VAL A 229 11.17 15.27 22.41
N VAL A 230 12.44 14.88 22.49
CA VAL A 230 13.02 14.36 23.74
C VAL A 230 13.08 15.54 24.70
N SER A 231 11.99 15.77 25.41
CA SER A 231 11.95 16.73 26.50
C SER A 231 12.89 16.19 27.57
N GLY A 232 14.05 16.84 27.70
CA GLY A 232 15.08 16.47 28.67
C GLY A 232 14.61 16.77 30.09
N GLY A 233 13.73 15.92 30.61
CA GLY A 233 13.17 16.01 31.95
C GLY A 233 14.25 15.77 33.00
N ASN A 234 14.89 16.84 33.45
CA ASN A 234 15.64 16.84 34.69
C ASN A 234 14.68 16.47 35.84
N PRO A 235 15.01 15.49 36.72
CA PRO A 235 14.11 15.07 37.79
C PRO A 235 14.04 16.14 38.87
N GLU A 236 12.95 16.89 38.92
CA GLU A 236 12.68 17.83 40.01
C GLU A 236 12.05 17.10 41.21
N PRO A 237 12.63 17.19 42.43
CA PRO A 237 12.14 16.46 43.59
C PRO A 237 10.88 17.10 44.17
N ALA A 238 9.90 16.26 44.51
CA ALA A 238 8.60 16.68 45.03
C ALA A 238 8.72 17.42 46.38
N THR A 239 8.07 18.58 46.50
CA THR A 239 7.65 19.11 47.82
C THR A 239 6.40 20.01 47.74
N GLU A 240 5.40 19.64 48.54
CA GLU A 240 4.28 20.45 49.08
C GLU A 240 3.44 21.35 48.15
N ALA A 241 2.27 20.86 47.78
CA ALA A 241 1.13 21.71 47.41
C ALA A 241 0.51 22.38 48.66
N LYS A 242 0.38 23.71 48.62
CA LYS A 242 -0.64 24.46 49.37
C LYS A 242 -1.62 25.11 48.39
N SER A 243 -2.76 25.49 48.92
CA SER A 243 -4.03 25.63 48.21
C SER A 243 -4.30 27.01 47.58
N ASP A 244 -5.39 27.01 46.78
CA ASP A 244 -6.36 28.09 46.58
C ASP A 244 -6.30 28.98 45.32
N SER A 245 -7.44 28.91 44.61
CA SER A 245 -8.18 29.97 43.89
C SER A 245 -7.62 30.63 42.61
N ASP A 246 -8.32 30.34 41.51
CA ASP A 246 -8.79 31.24 40.45
C ASP A 246 -7.97 32.52 40.15
N SER A 247 -7.20 32.48 39.06
CA SER A 247 -7.30 33.51 38.01
C SER A 247 -6.49 33.19 36.74
N GLY A 248 -7.13 33.41 35.58
CA GLY A 248 -6.48 34.07 34.45
C GLY A 248 -5.76 33.23 33.37
N SER A 249 -5.73 33.84 32.18
CA SER A 249 -4.97 33.48 30.97
C SER A 249 -5.30 32.11 30.32
N SER A 250 -6.03 32.03 29.21
CA SER A 250 -5.76 32.63 27.90
C SER A 250 -4.49 32.10 27.20
N SER A 251 -4.70 31.25 26.19
CA SER A 251 -3.81 31.09 25.04
C SER A 251 -4.67 30.71 23.82
N ASN A 252 -4.93 31.69 22.97
CA ASN A 252 -5.56 31.47 21.67
C ASN A 252 -4.50 30.97 20.68
N ALA A 253 -4.78 29.88 19.96
CA ALA A 253 -4.09 29.55 18.71
C ALA A 253 -5.10 29.01 17.69
N LYS A 254 -5.59 29.90 16.81
CA LYS A 254 -6.52 29.55 15.73
C LYS A 254 -5.78 28.74 14.66
N TRP A 255 -6.16 27.48 14.46
CA TRP A 255 -5.58 26.60 13.42
C TRP A 255 -6.45 26.45 12.16
N TRP A 256 -7.73 26.84 12.21
CA TRP A 256 -8.74 26.53 11.17
C TRP A 256 -8.60 27.26 9.82
N ALA A 257 -7.45 27.88 9.51
CA ALA A 257 -7.27 28.73 8.35
C ALA A 257 -6.05 28.32 7.49
N LEU A 258 -6.24 27.37 6.57
CA LEU A 258 -5.68 27.37 5.21
C LEU A 258 -6.28 26.22 4.37
N PRO A 259 -6.97 26.49 3.24
CA PRO A 259 -7.44 25.45 2.33
C PRO A 259 -6.34 25.13 1.29
N ILE A 260 -5.53 24.10 1.54
CA ILE A 260 -4.48 23.63 0.62
C ILE A 260 -4.65 22.12 0.44
N GLY A 261 -5.11 21.67 -0.74
CA GLY A 261 -5.31 20.24 -1.01
C GLY A 261 -6.16 19.87 -2.22
N LEU A 262 -6.91 20.80 -2.84
CA LEU A 262 -7.61 20.53 -4.11
C LEU A 262 -6.66 20.82 -5.30
N VAL A 263 -5.69 19.94 -5.52
CA VAL A 263 -4.76 19.99 -6.66
C VAL A 263 -4.49 18.57 -7.19
N ILE A 264 -5.08 18.24 -8.34
CA ILE A 264 -4.63 17.23 -9.32
C ILE A 264 -4.67 15.77 -8.79
N ALA A 265 -5.62 14.90 -9.14
CA ALA A 265 -6.23 14.58 -10.44
C ALA A 265 -5.22 14.04 -11.50
N ALA A 266 -5.00 12.72 -11.47
CA ALA A 266 -4.46 11.89 -12.55
C ALA A 266 -3.02 12.16 -13.06
N ILE A 267 -2.05 11.39 -12.55
CA ILE A 267 -0.87 10.97 -13.32
C ILE A 267 -0.73 9.44 -13.24
N ALA A 268 -0.44 8.85 -14.41
CA ALA A 268 -0.20 7.46 -14.80
C ALA A 268 0.18 6.42 -13.71
N GLY A 269 -0.18 5.15 -13.84
CA GLY A 269 -0.77 4.47 -15.01
C GLY A 269 0.24 4.02 -16.07
N ALA A 270 1.38 3.44 -15.68
CA ALA A 270 2.24 2.65 -16.55
C ALA A 270 3.18 1.70 -15.77
N LEU A 271 3.50 0.56 -16.39
CA LEU A 271 4.48 -0.48 -16.03
C LEU A 271 4.00 -1.75 -15.31
N ALA A 272 3.19 -2.54 -16.04
CA ALA A 272 3.19 -4.00 -15.94
C ALA A 272 3.07 -4.62 -17.35
N ALA A 273 3.70 -5.79 -17.55
CA ALA A 273 3.64 -6.64 -18.75
C ALA A 273 4.29 -6.14 -20.06
N MET A 274 5.64 -6.13 -20.11
CA MET A 274 6.39 -6.47 -21.33
C MET A 274 7.50 -7.50 -21.03
N VAL A 275 7.15 -8.79 -20.96
CA VAL A 275 8.10 -9.90 -21.07
C VAL A 275 7.49 -11.05 -21.84
N GLY A 276 8.16 -11.47 -22.92
CA GLY A 276 8.24 -12.88 -23.30
C GLY A 276 7.20 -13.45 -24.28
N ARG A 277 7.52 -13.41 -25.58
CA ARG A 277 7.61 -14.67 -26.36
C ARG A 277 8.59 -14.54 -27.53
N GLY A 278 9.67 -15.34 -27.50
CA GLY A 278 10.51 -15.57 -28.68
C GLY A 278 9.75 -16.37 -29.76
N GLY A 279 10.26 -16.54 -30.98
CA GLY A 279 11.62 -16.33 -31.45
C GLY A 279 12.14 -17.62 -32.11
N SER A 280 12.21 -17.64 -33.44
CA SER A 280 12.89 -18.69 -34.23
C SER A 280 13.12 -18.17 -35.65
N GLY A 281 14.37 -18.08 -36.10
CA GLY A 281 14.71 -17.83 -37.50
C GLY A 281 15.18 -19.08 -38.23
N HIS A 282 15.87 -18.87 -39.36
CA HIS A 282 16.60 -19.81 -40.24
C HIS A 282 15.91 -20.24 -41.55
N THR A 283 16.19 -19.47 -42.60
CA THR A 283 16.87 -19.92 -43.84
C THR A 283 16.73 -21.38 -44.30
N ALA A 284 16.25 -21.60 -45.53
CA ALA A 284 17.08 -22.16 -46.63
C ALA A 284 16.31 -22.36 -47.96
N SER A 285 17.03 -22.15 -49.07
CA SER A 285 16.62 -22.36 -50.46
C SER A 285 16.18 -23.79 -50.80
N GLY A 286 15.33 -24.00 -51.82
CA GLY A 286 15.33 -25.31 -52.50
C GLY A 286 14.18 -25.73 -53.44
N ARG A 287 14.02 -25.06 -54.60
CA ARG A 287 13.75 -25.67 -55.94
C ARG A 287 12.93 -27.00 -56.02
N GLY A 288 11.74 -26.97 -56.63
CA GLY A 288 11.30 -28.07 -57.53
C GLY A 288 9.82 -28.47 -57.64
N ARG A 289 9.20 -28.14 -58.79
CA ARG A 289 8.20 -28.90 -59.61
C ARG A 289 7.08 -29.74 -58.95
N GLY A 290 5.86 -29.59 -59.48
CA GLY A 290 5.04 -30.74 -59.89
C GLY A 290 3.61 -30.88 -59.32
N THR A 291 2.64 -30.30 -60.04
CA THR A 291 1.22 -30.71 -60.31
C THR A 291 0.41 -31.71 -59.43
N PRO A 292 -0.94 -31.59 -59.41
CA PRO A 292 -1.81 -32.13 -58.34
C PRO A 292 -2.67 -33.36 -58.72
N VAL A 293 -3.26 -34.05 -57.71
CA VAL A 293 -4.33 -35.06 -57.89
C VAL A 293 -5.38 -35.06 -56.75
N ALA A 294 -6.62 -34.73 -57.12
CA ALA A 294 -7.97 -35.25 -56.77
C ALA A 294 -8.42 -35.78 -55.36
N ALA A 295 -9.76 -35.75 -55.22
CA ALA A 295 -10.67 -36.46 -54.29
C ALA A 295 -10.79 -35.93 -52.83
N GLY A 296 -11.97 -35.90 -52.20
CA GLY A 296 -13.34 -36.26 -52.65
C GLY A 296 -14.37 -36.32 -51.49
N SER A 297 -15.67 -36.48 -51.82
CA SER A 297 -16.86 -36.55 -50.92
C SER A 297 -17.29 -35.24 -50.21
N ALA A 298 -18.52 -34.68 -50.28
CA ALA A 298 -19.94 -35.17 -50.26
C ALA A 298 -20.61 -34.76 -48.92
N ALA A 299 -21.89 -34.32 -48.80
CA ALA A 299 -23.01 -34.16 -49.74
C ALA A 299 -24.09 -33.16 -49.23
N ALA A 300 -25.02 -32.76 -50.13
CA ALA A 300 -26.43 -32.30 -49.90
C ALA A 300 -26.71 -31.03 -49.04
N ALA A 301 -27.73 -30.19 -49.26
CA ALA A 301 -28.74 -29.97 -50.32
C ALA A 301 -29.28 -28.50 -50.19
N ARG A 302 -29.25 -27.64 -51.22
CA ARG A 302 -30.26 -27.30 -52.28
C ARG A 302 -31.42 -26.31 -51.90
N PRO A 303 -31.98 -25.51 -52.86
CA PRO A 303 -32.31 -24.08 -52.62
C PRO A 303 -33.68 -23.57 -53.20
N ARG A 304 -33.94 -22.24 -53.11
CA ARG A 304 -34.88 -21.37 -53.91
C ARG A 304 -34.68 -19.89 -53.45
N GLY A 305 -34.67 -18.78 -54.21
CA GLY A 305 -34.76 -18.49 -55.65
C GLY A 305 -36.02 -17.67 -56.03
N GLY A 306 -35.98 -16.41 -56.56
CA GLY A 306 -34.86 -15.45 -56.82
C GLY A 306 -35.22 -14.29 -57.80
N SER A 307 -34.23 -13.45 -58.18
CA SER A 307 -34.15 -12.60 -59.43
C SER A 307 -34.55 -11.10 -59.48
N HIS A 308 -33.84 -10.35 -60.36
CA HIS A 308 -34.01 -8.95 -60.89
C HIS A 308 -33.76 -7.76 -59.93
N VAL A 309 -32.95 -6.70 -60.19
CA VAL A 309 -32.42 -5.95 -61.37
C VAL A 309 -33.29 -4.77 -61.85
N ALA A 310 -32.84 -3.54 -61.56
CA ALA A 310 -33.03 -2.31 -62.37
C ALA A 310 -31.99 -1.24 -61.96
N THR A 311 -31.59 -0.36 -62.89
CA THR A 311 -30.51 0.66 -62.74
C THR A 311 -31.03 2.09 -63.06
N PRO A 312 -30.21 3.06 -63.51
CA PRO A 312 -29.70 4.22 -62.75
C PRO A 312 -30.28 5.58 -63.26
N GLU A 313 -29.83 6.74 -62.74
CA GLU A 313 -29.70 8.00 -63.53
C GLU A 313 -28.93 9.13 -62.78
N GLU A 314 -28.10 9.91 -63.50
CA GLU A 314 -27.65 11.33 -63.32
C GLU A 314 -27.16 11.92 -61.96
N ALA A 315 -26.36 13.00 -61.87
CA ALA A 315 -25.41 13.68 -62.78
C ALA A 315 -24.58 14.77 -62.04
N HIS A 316 -23.75 15.52 -62.79
CA HIS A 316 -23.12 16.83 -62.48
C HIS A 316 -21.79 16.84 -61.65
N THR A 317 -20.63 17.23 -62.23
CA THR A 317 -20.09 18.62 -62.42
C THR A 317 -19.46 19.18 -61.13
N ARG A 318 -18.22 19.71 -61.02
CA ARG A 318 -17.24 20.36 -61.94
C ARG A 318 -15.80 20.41 -61.32
N MET A 319 -14.76 20.67 -62.14
CA MET A 319 -13.43 21.34 -61.90
C MET A 319 -12.77 21.38 -60.49
N GLY A 320 -11.44 21.28 -60.31
CA GLY A 320 -10.28 21.10 -61.22
C GLY A 320 -8.98 21.69 -60.63
N THR A 321 -7.79 21.38 -61.21
CA THR A 321 -6.49 22.13 -61.05
C THR A 321 -5.79 21.93 -59.66
N THR A 322 -4.49 21.60 -59.45
CA THR A 322 -3.27 21.53 -60.30
C THR A 322 -2.16 20.65 -59.67
N ARG A 323 -1.39 19.94 -60.53
CA ARG A 323 0.09 19.75 -60.58
C ARG A 323 0.92 19.17 -59.39
N ASN A 324 1.56 18.03 -59.71
CA ASN A 324 2.77 17.35 -59.13
C ASN A 324 3.98 18.26 -58.81
N PRO A 325 5.05 17.77 -58.12
CA PRO A 325 5.37 16.37 -57.76
C PRO A 325 5.03 15.95 -56.32
#